data_AF-A0A0D2N284-F1
#
_entry.id   AF-A0A0D2N284-F1
#
_cell.length_a   1.000
_cell.length_b   1.000
_cell.length_c   1.000
_cell.angle_alpha   90.00
_cell.angle_beta   90.00
_cell.angle_gamma   90.00
#
_symmetry.space_group_name_H-M   'P 1'
#
loop_
_entity.id
_entity.type
_entity.pdbx_description
1 polymer ?
#
loop_
_entity_poly.entity_id
_entity_poly.type
_entity_poly.pdbx_seq_one_letter_code
_entity_poly.pdbx_strand_id
1 'polypeptide(L)' 'VDYRLALETPYQAAVDDAINVLKWAAENAPQELGTDPVKVAVGGPSCGGNLATILALKALE' A
#
# COMPACT_ATOMS: atom_id res chain seq x y z
N VAL A 1 -7.46 -2.78 1.57
CA VAL A 1 -6.35 -3.71 1.21
C VAL A 1 -6.47 -4.90 2.13
N ASP A 2 -6.77 -6.07 1.56
CA ASP A 2 -6.82 -7.32 2.31
C ASP A 2 -5.45 -8.02 2.18
N TYR A 3 -4.45 -7.44 2.85
CA TYR A 3 -3.06 -7.94 2.77
C TYR A 3 -2.92 -9.27 3.52
N ARG A 4 -1.97 -10.10 3.10
CA ARG A 4 -1.76 -11.40 3.74
C ARG A 4 -1.32 -11.24 5.20
N LEU A 5 -1.88 -12.08 6.08
CA LEU A 5 -1.66 -12.02 7.52
C LEU A 5 -0.45 -12.85 7.97
N ALA A 6 0.08 -12.46 9.13
CA ALA A 6 1.14 -13.19 9.79
C ALA A 6 0.65 -14.58 10.26
N LEU A 7 1.62 -15.48 10.53
CA LEU A 7 1.49 -16.94 10.70
C LEU A 7 1.54 -17.69 9.38
N GLU A 8 0.54 -17.55 8.51
CA GLU A 8 0.55 -18.19 7.18
C GLU A 8 1.58 -17.55 6.27
N THR A 9 1.74 -16.22 6.37
CA THR A 9 2.73 -15.47 5.61
C THR A 9 3.52 -14.51 6.51
N PRO A 10 4.71 -14.91 6.95
CA PRO A 10 5.55 -14.06 7.79
C PRO A 10 5.95 -12.76 7.10
N TYR A 11 6.54 -11.86 7.89
CA TYR A 11 7.22 -10.69 7.34
C TYR A 11 8.18 -11.11 6.21
N GLN A 12 8.15 -10.46 5.03
CA GLN A 12 7.58 -9.14 4.72
C GLN A 12 6.29 -9.15 3.87
N ALA A 13 5.53 -10.24 3.84
CA ALA A 13 4.41 -10.43 2.90
C ALA A 13 3.38 -9.28 2.87
N ALA A 14 2.94 -8.80 4.05
CA ALA A 14 2.00 -7.69 4.13
C ALA A 14 2.55 -6.36 3.57
N VAL A 15 3.87 -6.14 3.67
CA VAL A 15 4.54 -4.96 3.12
C VAL A 15 4.55 -5.05 1.60
N ASP A 16 4.92 -6.20 1.05
CA ASP A 16 4.94 -6.42 -0.40
C ASP A 16 3.55 -6.21 -1.02
N ASP A 17 2.50 -6.74 -0.38
CA ASP A 17 1.12 -6.57 -0.82
C ASP A 17 0.70 -5.10 -0.81
N ALA A 18 1.05 -4.38 0.27
CA ALA A 18 0.73 -2.97 0.41
C ALA A 18 1.46 -2.13 -0.66
N ILE A 19 2.73 -2.45 -0.98
CA ILE A 19 3.49 -1.78 -2.04
C ILE A 19 2.86 -2.06 -3.41
N ASN A 20 2.49 -3.31 -3.68
CA ASN A 20 1.86 -3.69 -4.94
C ASN A 20 0.55 -2.93 -5.16
N VAL A 21 -0.27 -2.79 -4.10
CA VAL A 21 -1.51 -2.01 -4.19
C VAL A 21 -1.22 -0.50 -4.35
N LEU A 22 -0.20 0.04 -3.69
CA LEU A 22 0.19 1.44 -3.89
C LEU A 22 0.58 1.72 -5.35
N LYS A 23 1.38 0.84 -5.96
CA LYS A 23 1.75 0.93 -7.37
C LYS A 23 0.52 0.82 -8.27
N TRP A 24 -0.34 -0.16 -8.01
CA TRP A 24 -1.58 -0.32 -8.76
C TRP A 24 -2.45 0.95 -8.69
N ALA A 25 -2.57 1.54 -7.50
CA ALA A 25 -3.34 2.77 -7.29
C ALA A 25 -2.74 3.97 -8.04
N ALA A 26 -1.42 4.09 -8.11
CA ALA A 26 -0.76 5.16 -8.85
C ALA A 26 -0.87 4.98 -10.38
N GLU A 27 -0.79 3.73 -10.85
CA GLU A 27 -0.64 3.42 -12.28
C GLU A 27 -1.96 3.12 -13.01
N ASN A 28 -2.94 2.51 -12.33
CA ASN A 28 -4.15 1.96 -12.97
C ASN A 28 -5.45 2.62 -12.47
N ALA A 29 -5.50 3.02 -11.19
CA ALA A 29 -6.71 3.63 -10.64
C ALA A 29 -7.13 4.97 -11.28
N PRO A 30 -6.26 5.79 -11.90
CA PRO A 30 -6.73 6.97 -12.63
C PRO A 30 -7.66 6.61 -13.79
N GLN A 31 -7.32 5.55 -14.53
CA GLN A 31 -8.06 5.08 -15.70
C GLN A 31 -9.26 4.24 -15.31
N GLU A 32 -9.11 3.35 -14.32
CA GLU A 32 -10.16 2.42 -13.91
C GLU A 32 -11.19 3.04 -12.95
N LEU A 33 -10.74 3.97 -12.09
CA LEU A 33 -11.56 4.52 -11.01
C LEU A 33 -11.71 6.05 -11.07
N GLY A 34 -11.10 6.72 -12.05
CA GLY A 34 -11.20 8.18 -12.21
C GLY A 34 -10.50 8.98 -11.11
N THR A 35 -9.48 8.40 -10.48
CA THR A 35 -8.71 9.05 -9.40
C THR A 35 -7.65 10.01 -9.93
N ASP A 36 -7.20 10.95 -9.09
CA ASP A 36 -6.11 11.87 -9.41
C ASP A 36 -4.76 11.23 -9.04
N PRO A 37 -3.88 10.90 -10.01
CA PRO A 37 -2.65 10.15 -9.76
C PRO A 37 -1.65 10.88 -8.85
N VAL A 38 -1.75 12.20 -8.73
CA VAL A 38 -0.86 12.99 -7.86
C VAL A 38 -1.44 13.19 -6.45
N LYS A 39 -2.63 12.66 -6.15
CA LYS A 39 -3.30 12.78 -4.85
C LYS A 39 -3.52 11.41 -4.20
N VAL A 40 -2.43 10.72 -3.91
CA VAL A 40 -2.44 9.43 -3.21
C VAL A 40 -2.10 9.62 -1.74
N ALA A 41 -2.89 9.00 -0.87
CA ALA A 41 -2.65 8.96 0.57
C ALA A 41 -2.62 7.51 1.07
N VAL A 42 -1.78 7.25 2.07
CA VAL A 42 -1.68 5.94 2.75
C VAL A 42 -2.01 6.12 4.23
N GLY A 43 -2.66 5.13 4.84
CA GLY A 43 -3.06 5.23 6.24
C GLY A 43 -3.60 3.92 6.82
N GLY A 44 -3.55 3.82 8.14
CA GLY A 44 -4.11 2.70 8.89
C GLY A 44 -3.87 2.84 10.40
N PRO A 45 -4.67 2.18 11.25
CA PRO A 45 -4.46 2.16 12.70
C PRO A 45 -3.42 1.09 13.09
N SER A 46 -2.67 1.32 14.17
CA SER A 46 -1.75 0.33 14.77
C SER A 46 -0.75 -0.27 13.76
N CYS A 47 -0.79 -1.58 13.49
CA CYS A 47 0.03 -2.24 12.48
C CYS A 47 -0.19 -1.68 11.06
N GLY A 48 -1.41 -1.25 10.74
CA GLY A 48 -1.69 -0.55 9.49
C GLY A 48 -0.99 0.81 9.40
N GLY A 49 -0.73 1.46 10.53
CA GLY A 49 0.03 2.71 10.59
C GLY A 49 1.53 2.49 10.32
N ASN A 50 2.07 1.36 10.80
CA ASN A 50 3.42 0.93 10.44
C ASN A 50 3.53 0.66 8.93
N LEU A 51 2.59 -0.07 8.33
CA LEU A 51 2.54 -0.29 6.88
C LEU A 51 2.46 1.03 6.11
N ALA A 52 1.57 1.94 6.51
CA ALA A 52 1.44 3.26 5.88
C ALA A 52 2.74 4.07 5.95
N THR A 53 3.46 4.01 7.07
CA THR A 53 4.77 4.67 7.22
C THR A 53 5.81 4.06 6.28
N ILE A 54 5.89 2.73 6.19
CA ILE A 54 6.80 2.04 5.27
C ILE A 54 6.50 2.41 3.82
N LEU A 55 5.22 2.44 3.44
CA LEU A 55 4.79 2.85 2.09
C LEU A 55 5.21 4.28 1.75
N ALA A 56 5.02 5.22 2.67
CA ALA A 56 5.42 6.60 2.47
C ALA A 56 6.94 6.74 2.25
N LEU A 57 7.75 5.96 2.97
CA LEU A 57 9.20 5.92 2.77
C LEU A 57 9.57 5.28 1.44
N LYS A 58 8.94 4.14 1.10
CA LYS A 58 9.20 3.40 -0.13
C LYS A 58 8.78 4.17 -1.40
N ALA A 59 7.78 5.04 -1.30
CA ALA A 59 7.34 5.87 -2.42
C ALA A 59 8.35 6.96 -2.83
N LEU A 60 9.35 7.23 -1.98
CA LEU A 60 10.42 8.20 -2.25
C LEU A 60 11.69 7.56 -2.83
N GLU A 61 11.75 6.22 -2.89
CA GLU A 61 12.83 5.46 -3.54
C GLU A 61 12.65 5.43 -5.07
#